data_AF-A0A081AHM7-F1
#
_entry.id   AF-A0A081AHM7-F1
#
_cell.length_a   1.000
_cell.length_b   1.000
_cell.length_c   1.000
_cell.angle_alpha   90.00
_cell.angle_beta   90.00
_cell.angle_gamma   90.00
#
_symmetry.space_group_name_H-M   'P 1'
#
loop_
_entity.id
_entity.type
_entity.pdbx_description
1 polymer ?
#
loop_
_entity_poly.entity_id
_entity_poly.type
_entity_poly.pdbx_seq_one_letter_code
_entity_poly.pdbx_strand_id
1 'polypeptide(L)'
;MPSGCLEAERKGSPVPARELAFVLHKSKRNVERLERLEQLLLQDPVFNHEKMNYLTRGEQYKRALQMSARVEILARRNRLSEEDTEQLRLIFQGITSCSAATTLHTLMFIKNLGLLFTDEQQTRWMEMAKQWRMVGCYAQT
;
A
#
# COMPACT_ATOMS: atom_id res chain seq x y z
N MET A 1 -27.44 0.63 -14.49
CA MET A 1 -26.58 1.70 -15.07
C MET A 1 -26.41 1.39 -16.55
N PRO A 2 -26.62 2.33 -17.48
CA PRO A 2 -26.58 2.01 -18.91
C PRO A 2 -25.11 1.80 -19.31
N SER A 3 -24.69 0.54 -19.39
CA SER A 3 -23.35 0.15 -19.86
C SER A 3 -23.06 0.69 -21.27
N GLY A 4 -24.09 0.90 -22.08
CA GLY A 4 -24.00 1.34 -23.47
C GLY A 4 -23.30 2.70 -23.68
N CYS A 5 -23.54 3.70 -22.83
CA CYS A 5 -22.90 5.03 -23.01
C CYS A 5 -21.39 4.96 -22.76
N LEU A 6 -20.95 4.30 -21.68
CA LEU A 6 -19.52 4.18 -21.38
C LEU A 6 -18.78 3.31 -22.39
N GLU A 7 -19.42 2.26 -22.90
CA GLU A 7 -18.83 1.41 -23.94
C GLU A 7 -18.70 2.15 -25.27
N ALA A 8 -19.68 2.98 -25.65
CA ALA A 8 -19.61 3.80 -26.84
C ALA A 8 -18.42 4.78 -26.76
N GLU A 9 -18.25 5.48 -25.62
CA GLU A 9 -17.11 6.38 -25.40
C GLU A 9 -15.77 5.65 -25.44
N ARG A 10 -15.66 4.46 -24.80
CA ARG A 10 -14.43 3.65 -24.81
C ARG A 10 -14.03 3.22 -26.22
N LYS A 11 -15.00 2.90 -27.08
CA LYS A 11 -14.77 2.51 -28.48
C LYS A 11 -14.32 3.68 -29.36
N GLY A 12 -14.58 4.92 -28.95
CA GLY A 12 -14.15 6.12 -29.68
C GLY A 12 -12.65 6.42 -29.59
N SER A 13 -11.92 5.79 -28.65
CA SER A 13 -10.48 6.02 -28.49
C SER A 13 -9.68 5.32 -29.58
N PRO A 14 -8.81 6.03 -30.33
CA PRO A 14 -7.89 5.41 -31.28
C PRO A 14 -6.69 4.73 -30.57
N VAL A 15 -6.53 4.95 -29.26
CA VAL A 15 -5.42 4.40 -28.47
C VAL A 15 -5.94 3.36 -27.46
N PRO A 16 -5.37 2.15 -27.41
CA PRO A 16 -5.72 1.16 -26.41
C PRO A 16 -5.30 1.60 -25.00
N ALA A 17 -6.26 1.70 -24.07
CA ALA A 17 -6.00 2.07 -22.68
C ALA A 17 -4.97 1.14 -22.00
N ARG A 18 -4.95 -0.15 -22.40
CA ARG A 18 -4.00 -1.13 -21.88
C ARG A 18 -2.55 -0.82 -22.27
N GLU A 19 -2.31 -0.34 -23.48
CA GLU A 19 -0.98 0.05 -23.94
C GLU A 19 -0.51 1.32 -23.25
N LEU A 20 -1.40 2.29 -23.04
CA LEU A 20 -1.11 3.48 -22.24
C LEU A 20 -0.71 3.14 -20.81
N ALA A 21 -1.35 2.15 -20.19
CA ALA A 21 -0.96 1.67 -18.86
C ALA A 21 0.48 1.12 -18.85
N PHE A 22 0.90 0.39 -19.90
CA PHE A 22 2.27 -0.11 -19.99
C PHE A 22 3.30 1.02 -20.10
N VAL A 23 2.96 2.10 -20.81
CA VAL A 23 3.81 3.31 -20.88
C VAL A 23 3.87 3.99 -19.51
N LEU A 24 2.71 4.25 -18.88
CA LEU A 24 2.62 4.92 -17.58
C LEU A 24 3.39 4.18 -16.48
N HIS A 25 3.27 2.85 -16.45
CA HIS A 25 3.96 2.00 -15.48
C HIS A 25 5.32 1.51 -15.97
N LYS A 26 5.83 2.06 -17.08
CA LYS A 26 7.15 1.79 -17.69
C LYS A 26 7.38 0.37 -18.21
N SER A 27 6.48 -0.58 -17.99
CA SER A 27 6.51 -1.91 -18.59
C SER A 27 5.19 -2.67 -18.40
N LYS A 28 4.95 -3.67 -19.26
CA LYS A 28 3.86 -4.65 -19.09
C LYS A 28 4.00 -5.43 -17.76
N ARG A 29 5.21 -5.85 -17.42
CA ARG A 29 5.51 -6.57 -16.17
C ARG A 29 5.11 -5.77 -14.92
N ASN A 30 5.32 -4.46 -14.93
CA ASN A 30 4.95 -3.61 -13.79
C ASN A 30 3.44 -3.48 -13.63
N VAL A 31 2.68 -3.44 -14.73
CA VAL A 31 1.21 -3.47 -14.68
C VAL A 31 0.72 -4.80 -14.13
N GLU A 32 1.20 -5.93 -14.65
CA GLU A 32 0.82 -7.26 -14.15
C GLU A 32 1.17 -7.46 -12.67
N ARG A 33 2.32 -6.93 -12.24
CA ARG A 33 2.72 -6.91 -10.83
C ARG A 33 1.75 -6.08 -9.98
N LEU A 34 1.40 -4.87 -10.43
CA LEU A 34 0.46 -3.98 -9.74
C LEU A 34 -0.90 -4.65 -9.58
N GLU A 35 -1.43 -5.24 -10.66
CA GLU A 35 -2.72 -5.94 -10.65
C GLU A 35 -2.71 -7.14 -9.70
N ARG A 36 -1.64 -7.95 -9.72
CA ARG A 36 -1.50 -9.07 -8.78
C ARG A 36 -1.54 -8.60 -7.32
N LEU A 37 -0.84 -7.52 -7.00
CA LEU A 37 -0.82 -6.95 -5.64
C LEU A 37 -2.17 -6.35 -5.26
N GLU A 38 -2.82 -5.64 -6.18
CA GLU A 38 -4.16 -5.09 -5.99
C GLU A 38 -5.19 -6.21 -5.71
N GLN A 39 -5.13 -7.31 -6.45
CA GLN A 39 -6.01 -8.46 -6.23
C GLN A 39 -5.88 -9.07 -4.83
N LEU A 40 -4.67 -9.07 -4.23
CA LEU A 40 -4.49 -9.52 -2.84
C LEU A 40 -5.28 -8.67 -1.84
N LEU A 41 -5.46 -7.38 -2.13
CA LEU A 41 -6.24 -6.47 -1.28
C LEU A 41 -7.74 -6.61 -1.55
N LEU A 42 -8.15 -6.66 -2.82
CA LEU A 42 -9.57 -6.73 -3.22
C LEU A 42 -10.26 -8.01 -2.74
N GLN A 43 -9.51 -9.12 -2.62
CA GLN A 43 -10.05 -10.39 -2.13
C GLN A 43 -10.28 -10.42 -0.61
N ASP A 44 -9.74 -9.45 0.12
CA ASP A 44 -9.81 -9.44 1.58
C ASP A 44 -10.83 -8.39 2.09
N PRO A 45 -11.91 -8.83 2.77
CA PRO A 45 -13.01 -7.94 3.18
C PRO A 45 -12.59 -6.86 4.18
N VAL A 46 -11.40 -6.97 4.81
CA VAL A 46 -10.86 -5.89 5.65
C VAL A 46 -10.68 -4.60 4.87
N PHE A 47 -10.40 -4.65 3.56
CA PHE A 47 -10.18 -3.47 2.72
C PHE A 47 -11.46 -2.85 2.14
N ASN A 48 -12.64 -3.39 2.46
CA ASN A 48 -13.89 -2.70 2.16
C ASN A 48 -13.94 -1.38 2.95
N HIS A 49 -13.99 -0.29 2.19
CA HIS A 49 -13.95 1.10 2.66
C HIS A 49 -15.18 1.91 2.23
N GLU A 50 -16.24 1.28 1.69
CA GLU A 50 -17.45 1.96 1.21
C GLU A 50 -18.11 2.83 2.28
N LYS A 51 -17.97 2.42 3.55
CA LYS A 51 -18.59 3.10 4.70
C LYS A 51 -17.68 4.09 5.43
N MET A 52 -16.43 4.28 4.98
CA MET A 52 -15.43 5.09 5.70
C MET A 52 -15.92 6.53 5.99
N ASN A 53 -16.63 7.14 5.03
CA ASN A 53 -17.12 8.51 5.15
C ASN A 53 -18.24 8.68 6.19
N TYR A 54 -18.84 7.59 6.68
CA TYR A 54 -19.89 7.62 7.71
C TYR A 54 -19.33 7.41 9.13
N LEU A 55 -18.04 7.16 9.27
CA LEU A 55 -17.39 6.87 10.55
C LEU A 55 -16.88 8.16 11.20
N THR A 56 -16.88 8.19 12.54
CA THR A 56 -16.18 9.23 13.31
C THR A 56 -14.67 9.13 13.11
N ARG A 57 -13.92 10.19 13.43
CA ARG A 57 -12.45 10.21 13.30
C ARG A 57 -11.76 9.05 14.02
N GLY A 58 -12.21 8.69 15.22
CA GLY A 58 -11.64 7.59 16.00
C GLY A 58 -11.89 6.22 15.34
N GLU A 59 -13.08 6.03 14.77
CA GLU A 59 -13.44 4.82 14.04
C GLU A 59 -12.68 4.71 12.72
N GLN A 60 -12.55 5.80 11.98
CA GLN A 60 -11.72 5.86 10.77
C GLN A 60 -10.27 5.49 11.09
N TYR A 61 -9.70 6.06 12.15
CA TYR A 61 -8.34 5.74 12.60
C TYR A 61 -8.18 4.25 12.93
N LYS A 62 -9.11 3.70 13.72
CA LYS A 62 -9.10 2.27 14.08
C LYS A 62 -9.19 1.37 12.84
N ARG A 63 -10.06 1.73 11.90
CA ARG A 63 -10.27 0.97 10.66
C ARG A 63 -9.05 1.04 9.73
N ALA A 64 -8.47 2.23 9.56
CA ALA A 64 -7.24 2.42 8.81
C ALA A 64 -6.07 1.61 9.40
N LEU A 65 -5.94 1.58 10.74
CA LEU A 65 -4.92 0.78 11.42
C LEU A 65 -5.13 -0.73 11.24
N GLN A 66 -6.37 -1.21 11.26
CA GLN A 66 -6.68 -2.60 10.94
C GLN A 66 -6.27 -2.98 9.51
N MET A 67 -6.57 -2.10 8.55
CA MET A 67 -6.17 -2.31 7.15
C MET A 67 -4.65 -2.28 6.99
N SER A 68 -3.94 -1.31 7.59
CA SER A 68 -2.49 -1.23 7.49
C SER A 68 -1.80 -2.44 8.13
N ALA A 69 -2.27 -2.93 9.27
CA ALA A 69 -1.78 -4.17 9.86
C ALA A 69 -2.06 -5.39 8.95
N ARG A 70 -3.21 -5.39 8.26
CA ARG A 70 -3.56 -6.47 7.33
C ARG A 70 -2.65 -6.51 6.10
N VAL A 71 -2.21 -5.36 5.60
CA VAL A 71 -1.20 -5.28 4.51
C VAL A 71 0.08 -6.03 4.91
N GLU A 72 0.61 -5.79 6.10
CA GLU A 72 1.83 -6.45 6.59
C GLU A 72 1.64 -7.97 6.78
N ILE A 73 0.47 -8.39 7.25
CA ILE A 73 0.11 -9.81 7.38
C ILE A 73 0.05 -10.48 5.99
N LEU A 74 -0.60 -9.85 5.02
CA LEU A 74 -0.70 -10.37 3.66
C LEU A 74 0.67 -10.46 2.99
N ALA A 75 1.51 -9.44 3.17
CA ALA A 75 2.87 -9.45 2.63
C ALA A 75 3.69 -10.62 3.15
N ARG A 76 3.68 -10.86 4.47
CA ARG A 76 4.37 -11.99 5.10
C ARG A 76 3.82 -13.34 4.63
N ARG A 77 2.51 -13.50 4.60
CA ARG A 77 1.85 -14.76 4.17
C ARG A 77 2.18 -15.13 2.72
N ASN A 78 2.23 -14.12 1.85
CA ASN A 78 2.55 -14.31 0.43
C ASN A 78 4.06 -14.24 0.14
N ARG A 79 4.90 -14.12 1.17
CA ARG A 79 6.37 -14.02 1.05
C ARG A 79 6.80 -12.94 0.05
N LEU A 80 6.12 -11.80 0.10
CA LEU A 80 6.42 -10.67 -0.78
C LEU A 80 7.83 -10.13 -0.51
N SER A 81 8.50 -9.65 -1.56
CA SER A 81 9.75 -8.91 -1.42
C SER A 81 9.52 -7.59 -0.69
N GLU A 82 10.59 -6.95 -0.21
CA GLU A 82 10.49 -5.60 0.41
C GLU A 82 9.87 -4.60 -0.58
N GLU A 83 10.23 -4.68 -1.85
CA GLU A 83 9.69 -3.83 -2.92
C GLU A 83 8.20 -4.11 -3.20
N ASP A 84 7.78 -5.38 -3.28
CA ASP A 84 6.37 -5.74 -3.41
C ASP A 84 5.55 -5.28 -2.21
N THR A 85 6.12 -5.39 -1.02
CA THR A 85 5.46 -4.98 0.23
C THR A 85 5.25 -3.47 0.25
N GLU A 86 6.25 -2.70 -0.17
CA GLU A 86 6.11 -1.24 -0.30
C GLU A 86 5.06 -0.87 -1.35
N GLN A 87 5.07 -1.54 -2.50
CA GLN A 87 4.06 -1.31 -3.53
C GLN A 87 2.65 -1.67 -3.03
N LEU A 88 2.50 -2.76 -2.26
CA LEU A 88 1.22 -3.13 -1.63
C LEU A 88 0.72 -2.07 -0.65
N ARG A 89 1.62 -1.47 0.16
CA ARG A 89 1.28 -0.35 1.06
C ARG A 89 0.80 0.89 0.30
N LEU A 90 1.41 1.19 -0.85
CA LEU A 90 1.02 2.31 -1.71
C LEU A 90 -0.34 2.06 -2.37
N ILE A 91 -0.58 0.87 -2.92
CA ILE A 91 -1.86 0.51 -3.53
C ILE A 91 -2.97 0.60 -2.49
N PHE A 92 -2.79 0.04 -1.29
CA PHE A 92 -3.76 0.13 -0.21
C PHE A 92 -4.14 1.58 0.11
N GLN A 93 -3.16 2.46 0.28
CA GLN A 93 -3.41 3.88 0.57
C GLN A 93 -4.15 4.57 -0.59
N GLY A 94 -3.79 4.24 -1.84
CA GLY A 94 -4.44 4.77 -3.03
C GLY A 94 -5.91 4.34 -3.18
N ILE A 95 -6.21 3.05 -3.01
CA ILE A 95 -7.56 2.53 -3.24
C ILE A 95 -8.52 2.85 -2.09
N THR A 96 -8.03 2.98 -0.85
CA THR A 96 -8.88 3.21 0.33
C THR A 96 -8.92 4.67 0.78
N SER A 97 -8.03 5.52 0.26
CA SER A 97 -7.78 6.89 0.75
C SER A 97 -7.46 6.96 2.26
N CYS A 98 -7.12 5.84 2.89
CA CYS A 98 -6.83 5.76 4.31
C CYS A 98 -5.34 6.00 4.55
N SER A 99 -5.00 6.96 5.42
CA SER A 99 -3.62 7.09 5.89
C SER A 99 -3.30 5.98 6.87
N ALA A 100 -2.16 5.30 6.67
CA ALA A 100 -1.66 4.38 7.69
C ALA A 100 -0.95 5.18 8.78
N ALA A 101 -1.41 5.06 10.02
CA ALA A 101 -0.72 5.64 11.19
C ALA A 101 0.73 5.16 11.32
N THR A 102 1.06 4.04 10.69
CA THR A 102 2.38 3.41 10.65
C THR A 102 3.22 3.80 9.43
N THR A 103 2.76 4.69 8.54
CA THR A 103 3.53 5.07 7.32
C THR A 103 4.93 5.59 7.67
N LEU A 104 5.07 6.41 8.72
CA LEU A 104 6.38 6.91 9.13
C LEU A 104 7.32 5.83 9.66
N HIS A 105 6.79 4.70 10.14
CA HIS A 105 7.61 3.59 10.59
C HIS A 105 8.45 3.02 9.44
N THR A 106 7.82 2.75 8.31
CA THR A 106 8.51 2.18 7.14
C THR A 106 9.20 3.24 6.30
N LEU A 107 8.56 4.40 6.12
CA LEU A 107 9.06 5.44 5.22
C LEU A 107 10.26 6.20 5.80
N MET A 108 10.29 6.40 7.12
CA MET A 108 11.30 7.24 7.77
C MET A 108 12.06 6.49 8.87
N PHE A 109 11.39 5.87 9.84
CA PHE A 109 12.05 5.27 11.00
C PHE A 109 13.02 4.14 10.60
N ILE A 110 12.54 3.13 9.86
CA ILE A 110 13.40 2.03 9.38
C ILE A 110 14.53 2.56 8.46
N LYS A 111 14.23 3.50 7.56
CA LYS A 111 15.25 4.06 6.66
C LYS A 111 16.34 4.78 7.44
N ASN A 112 15.98 5.62 8.42
CA ASN A 112 16.95 6.35 9.23
C ASN A 112 17.71 5.42 10.19
N LEU A 113 17.11 4.32 10.67
CA LEU A 113 17.86 3.26 11.35
C LEU A 113 18.98 2.71 10.45
N GLY A 114 18.74 2.48 9.16
CA GLY A 114 19.78 1.97 8.25
C GLY A 114 20.82 3.02 7.84
N LEU A 115 20.43 4.30 7.79
CA LEU A 115 21.28 5.38 7.26
C LEU A 115 22.12 6.10 8.32
N LEU A 116 21.58 6.27 9.53
CA LEU A 116 22.16 7.17 10.53
C LEU A 116 22.74 6.44 11.75
N PHE A 117 22.40 5.17 11.96
CA PHE A 117 22.79 4.43 13.16
C PHE A 117 24.07 3.63 12.91
N THR A 118 24.87 3.44 13.96
CA THR A 118 26.07 2.57 13.92
C THR A 118 25.68 1.10 13.77
N ASP A 119 26.63 0.25 13.33
CA ASP A 119 26.39 -1.19 13.15
C ASP A 119 25.87 -1.88 14.43
N GLU A 120 26.40 -1.50 15.60
CA GLU A 120 25.94 -2.01 16.89
C GLU A 120 24.47 -1.65 17.15
N GLN A 121 24.10 -0.40 16.89
CA GLN A 121 22.73 0.07 17.08
C GLN A 121 21.78 -0.56 16.05
N GLN A 122 22.20 -0.71 14.78
CA GLN A 122 21.42 -1.41 13.76
C GLN A 122 21.17 -2.87 14.15
N THR A 123 22.21 -3.59 14.59
CA THR A 123 22.09 -4.98 15.06
C THR A 123 21.07 -5.11 16.18
N ARG A 124 21.03 -4.13 17.10
CA ARG A 124 20.08 -4.12 18.21
C ARG A 124 18.64 -3.82 17.80
N TRP A 125 18.42 -2.85 16.90
CA TRP A 125 17.09 -2.26 16.68
C TRP A 125 16.45 -2.62 15.34
N MET A 126 17.24 -2.86 14.28
CA MET A 126 16.74 -3.08 12.92
C MET A 126 15.79 -4.27 12.85
N GLU A 127 16.17 -5.40 13.44
CA GLU A 127 15.35 -6.61 13.39
C GLU A 127 14.03 -6.43 14.15
N MET A 128 14.06 -5.71 15.28
CA MET A 128 12.83 -5.40 16.02
C MET A 128 11.88 -4.51 15.20
N ALA A 129 12.42 -3.52 14.48
CA ALA A 129 11.64 -2.65 13.61
C ALA A 129 11.07 -3.42 12.41
N LYS A 130 11.89 -4.18 11.66
CA LYS A 130 11.42 -4.98 10.51
C LYS A 130 10.40 -6.05 10.89
N GLN A 131 10.50 -6.61 12.10
CA GLN A 131 9.52 -7.57 12.61
C GLN A 131 8.26 -6.93 13.21
N TRP A 132 8.13 -5.60 13.19
CA TRP A 132 7.03 -4.87 13.83
C TRP A 132 6.91 -5.16 15.34
N ARG A 133 8.03 -5.53 16.01
CA ARG A 133 8.13 -5.61 17.48
C ARG A 133 8.31 -4.24 18.13
N MET A 134 8.58 -3.23 17.31
CA MET A 134 8.65 -1.82 17.67
C MET A 134 7.91 -1.04 16.59
N VAL A 135 7.16 -0.01 16.98
CA VAL A 135 6.60 0.99 16.06
C VAL A 135 7.30 2.31 16.36
N GLY A 136 7.75 2.97 15.30
CA GLY A 136 8.56 4.19 15.39
C GLY A 136 8.04 5.27 14.47
N CYS A 137 8.47 6.49 14.74
CA CYS A 137 8.19 7.67 13.93
C CYS A 137 9.49 8.48 13.73
N TYR A 138 9.39 9.60 13.02
CA TYR A 138 10.49 10.54 12.85
C TYR A 138 10.01 11.93 13.28
N ALA A 139 10.39 12.34 14.49
CA ALA A 139 9.94 13.57 15.12
C ALA A 139 11.01 14.67 14.90
N GLN A 140 10.84 15.47 13.86
CA GLN A 140 11.78 16.55 13.49
C GLN A 140 11.21 17.97 13.72
N THR A 141 9.92 18.16 13.44
CA THR A 141 9.27 19.48 13.31
C THR A 141 9.28 20.30 14.60
#